data_AF-A0A6I1HEI8-F1
#
_entry.id   AF-A0A6I1HEI8-F1
#
_cell.length_a   1.000
_cell.length_b   1.000
_cell.length_c   1.000
_cell.angle_alpha   90.00
_cell.angle_beta   90.00
_cell.angle_gamma   90.00
#
_symmetry.space_group_name_H-M   'P 1'
#
loop_
_entity.id
_entity.type
_entity.pdbx_description
1 polymer ?
#
loop_
_entity_poly.entity_id
_entity_poly.type
_entity_poly.pdbx_seq_one_letter_code
_entity_poly.pdbx_strand_id
1 'polypeptide(L)' 'MSTHLSLHCYLQDAAAERPLPCSDVTIQADPATLRAIARFLLASADTFEQAQDRAGMHAHLQDEWDGWQDDFPDLVVVAA' A
#
# COMPACT_ATOMS: atom_id res chain seq x y z
N MET A 1 7.54 21.69 -3.40
CA MET A 1 8.28 20.41 -3.42
C MET A 1 7.29 19.36 -3.86
N SER A 2 7.62 18.54 -4.87
CA SER A 2 6.81 17.37 -5.19
C SER A 2 7.04 16.34 -4.08
N THR A 3 5.99 15.87 -3.43
CA THR A 3 6.11 14.81 -2.42
C THR A 3 6.39 13.50 -3.16
N HIS A 4 7.63 13.02 -3.10
CA HIS A 4 8.01 11.78 -3.77
C HIS A 4 7.36 10.52 -3.15
N LEU A 5 6.99 10.58 -1.87
CA LEU A 5 6.31 9.51 -1.15
C LEU A 5 5.65 10.08 0.11
N SER A 6 4.40 9.71 0.38
CA SER A 6 3.73 9.94 1.66
C SER A 6 3.15 8.63 2.18
N LEU A 7 3.50 8.26 3.42
CA LEU A 7 3.03 7.04 4.07
C LEU A 7 2.06 7.41 5.19
N HIS A 8 0.92 6.72 5.24
CA HIS A 8 -0.08 6.92 6.28
C HIS A 8 -0.43 5.58 6.94
N CYS A 9 -0.52 5.56 8.27
CA CYS A 9 -0.70 4.38 9.09
C CYS A 9 -1.94 4.56 9.97
N TYR A 10 -2.76 3.51 10.08
CA TYR A 10 -3.73 3.40 11.15
C TYR A 10 -3.06 2.76 12.36
N LEU A 11 -3.28 3.31 13.54
CA LEU A 11 -2.84 2.70 14.78
C LEU A 11 -3.83 1.60 15.16
N GLN A 12 -3.34 0.37 15.36
CA GLN A 12 -4.19 -0.79 15.63
C GLN A 12 -5.05 -0.61 16.91
N ASP A 13 -4.48 0.04 17.94
CA ASP A 13 -5.11 0.20 19.26
C ASP A 13 -5.71 1.60 19.50
N ALA A 14 -5.71 2.48 18.49
CA ALA A 14 -6.33 3.78 18.59
C ALA A 14 -7.29 3.96 17.41
N ALA A 15 -8.57 4.19 17.72
CA ALA A 15 -9.56 4.57 16.73
C ALA A 15 -9.20 5.94 16.15
N ALA A 16 -8.37 5.95 15.12
CA ALA A 16 -8.11 7.13 14.33
C ALA A 16 -9.17 7.18 13.23
N GLU A 17 -9.97 8.25 13.20
CA GLU A 17 -10.96 8.47 12.13
C GLU A 17 -10.30 8.61 10.75
N ARG A 18 -8.98 8.81 10.71
CA ARG A 18 -8.16 9.05 9.52
C ARG A 18 -6.76 8.47 9.72
N PRO A 19 -6.07 8.05 8.65
CA PRO A 19 -4.72 7.53 8.76
C PRO A 19 -3.74 8.67 9.06
N LEU A 20 -2.75 8.41 9.91
CA LEU A 20 -1.77 9.41 10.37
C LEU A 20 -0.46 9.27 9.58
N PRO A 21 0.28 10.37 9.31
CA PRO A 21 1.59 10.27 8.68
C PRO A 21 2.56 9.40 9.51
N CYS A 22 3.17 8.40 8.88
CA CYS A 22 4.16 7.55 9.55
C CYS A 22 5.54 8.21 9.50
N SER A 23 6.33 8.11 10.59
CA SER A 23 7.76 8.46 10.57
C SER A 23 8.59 7.40 9.84
N ASP A 24 8.23 6.14 10.05
CA ASP A 24 8.88 4.96 9.52
C ASP A 24 7.85 3.82 9.41
N VAL A 25 8.15 2.84 8.54
CA VAL A 25 7.35 1.63 8.34
C VAL A 25 8.32 0.44 8.35
N THR A 26 8.06 -0.52 9.22
CA THR A 26 8.83 -1.78 9.28
C THR A 26 7.97 -2.93 8.78
N ILE A 27 8.47 -3.68 7.79
CA ILE A 27 7.80 -4.89 7.27
C ILE A 27 8.58 -6.11 7.76
N GLN A 28 7.95 -6.92 8.61
CA GLN A 28 8.47 -8.22 9.04
C GLN A 28 7.67 -9.33 8.36
N ALA A 29 8.29 -10.02 7.42
CA ALA A 29 7.65 -11.11 6.68
C ALA A 29 8.70 -12.10 6.14
N ASP A 30 8.23 -13.27 5.71
CA ASP A 30 9.10 -14.24 5.04
C ASP A 30 9.51 -13.79 3.62
N PRO A 31 10.51 -14.42 3.00
CA PRO A 31 10.96 -14.04 1.66
C PRO A 31 9.92 -14.22 0.53
N ALA A 32 8.92 -15.07 0.68
CA ALA A 32 7.87 -15.23 -0.32
C ALA A 32 6.90 -14.04 -0.26
N THR A 33 6.49 -13.66 0.95
CA THR A 33 5.63 -12.50 1.21
C THR A 33 6.29 -11.19 0.79
N LEU A 34 7.58 -10.99 1.10
CA LEU A 34 8.31 -9.80 0.64
C LEU A 34 8.35 -9.68 -0.89
N ARG A 35 8.47 -10.81 -1.62
CA ARG A 35 8.42 -10.81 -3.08
C ARG A 35 7.02 -10.51 -3.62
N ALA A 36 5.98 -10.97 -2.94
CA ALA A 36 4.61 -10.67 -3.33
C ALA A 36 4.29 -9.18 -3.18
N ILE A 37 4.67 -8.57 -2.05
CA ILE A 37 4.57 -7.11 -1.84
C ILE A 37 5.30 -6.35 -2.96
N ALA A 38 6.53 -6.77 -3.29
CA ALA A 38 7.29 -6.12 -4.37
C ALA A 38 6.59 -6.22 -5.73
N ARG A 39 5.99 -7.37 -6.07
CA ARG A 39 5.23 -7.54 -7.31
C ARG A 39 4.00 -6.64 -7.37
N PHE A 40 3.27 -6.54 -6.25
CA PHE A 40 2.13 -5.64 -6.13
C PHE A 40 2.52 -4.17 -6.36
N LEU A 41 3.62 -3.71 -5.75
CA LEU A 41 4.12 -2.35 -5.94
C LEU A 41 4.49 -2.07 -7.40
N LEU A 42 5.14 -3.03 -8.07
CA LEU A 42 5.50 -2.91 -9.50
C LEU A 42 4.25 -2.87 -10.39
N ALA A 43 3.31 -3.79 -10.20
CA ALA A 43 2.08 -3.83 -10.99
C ALA A 43 1.23 -2.57 -10.82
N SER A 44 1.18 -2.02 -9.60
CA SER A 44 0.48 -0.77 -9.32
C SER A 44 1.15 0.42 -10.01
N ALA A 45 2.49 0.47 -9.99
CA ALA A 45 3.24 1.51 -10.70
C ALA A 45 2.97 1.47 -12.22
N ASP A 46 3.01 0.27 -12.81
CA ASP A 46 2.71 0.07 -14.24
C ASP A 46 1.27 0.50 -14.58
N THR A 47 0.31 0.19 -13.70
CA THR A 47 -1.10 0.57 -13.85
C THR A 47 -1.28 2.08 -13.79
N PHE A 48 -0.64 2.74 -12.81
CA PHE A 48 -0.72 4.20 -12.68
C PHE A 48 -0.02 4.91 -13.84
N GLU A 49 1.07 4.36 -14.37
CA GLU A 49 1.77 4.94 -15.52
C GLU A 49 0.88 4.95 -16.78
N GLN A 50 0.12 3.87 -17.00
CA GLN A 50 -0.76 3.71 -18.17
C GLN A 50 -2.08 4.49 -18.08
N ALA A 51 -2.48 4.91 -16.87
CA ALA A 51 -3.76 5.60 -16.66
C ALA A 51 -3.75 7.03 -17.23
N GLN A 52 -4.80 7.36 -18.01
CA GLN A 52 -5.00 8.71 -18.55
C GLN A 52 -5.41 9.73 -17.48
N ASP A 53 -6.13 9.28 -16.45
CA ASP A 53 -6.46 10.04 -15.24
C ASP A 53 -6.15 9.18 -14.01
N ARG A 54 -5.42 9.78 -13.07
CA ARG A 54 -4.92 9.13 -11.85
C ARG A 54 -5.69 9.54 -10.61
N ALA A 55 -6.58 10.54 -10.71
CA ALA A 55 -7.27 11.10 -9.57
C ALA A 55 -8.10 10.03 -8.83
N GLY A 56 -7.75 9.77 -7.57
CA GLY A 56 -8.45 8.79 -6.73
C GLY A 56 -8.10 7.32 -7.00
N MET A 57 -7.17 7.04 -7.92
CA MET A 57 -6.70 5.67 -8.15
C MET A 57 -5.94 5.16 -6.93
N HIS A 58 -6.29 3.94 -6.54
CA HIS A 58 -5.61 3.20 -5.50
C HIS A 58 -5.72 1.71 -5.79
N ALA A 59 -4.79 0.94 -5.26
CA ALA A 59 -4.80 -0.51 -5.32
C ALA A 59 -4.56 -1.07 -3.91
N HIS A 60 -5.25 -2.15 -3.59
CA HIS A 60 -5.13 -2.86 -2.32
C HIS A 60 -4.39 -4.18 -2.57
N LEU A 61 -3.42 -4.51 -1.71
CA LEU A 61 -2.66 -5.76 -1.87
C LEU A 61 -3.54 -7.00 -1.71
N GLN A 62 -4.53 -6.93 -0.81
CA GLN A 62 -5.48 -8.02 -0.60
C GLN A 62 -6.30 -8.36 -1.86
N ASP A 63 -6.53 -7.39 -2.76
CA ASP A 63 -7.29 -7.62 -3.99
C ASP A 63 -6.46 -8.38 -5.05
N GLU A 64 -5.12 -8.24 -4.97
CA GLU A 64 -4.18 -8.77 -5.98
C GLU A 64 -3.57 -10.12 -5.58
N TRP A 65 -3.71 -10.54 -4.32
CA TRP A 65 -3.13 -11.79 -3.85
C TRP A 65 -4.08 -12.61 -2.98
N ASP A 66 -4.65 -13.67 -3.55
CA ASP A 66 -5.54 -14.65 -2.88
C ASP A 66 -4.94 -15.30 -1.61
N GLY A 67 -3.60 -15.25 -1.45
CA GLY A 67 -2.91 -15.78 -0.27
C GLY A 67 -2.80 -14.80 0.89
N TRP A 68 -3.18 -13.53 0.68
CA TRP A 68 -3.23 -12.50 1.70
C TRP A 68 -4.54 -12.66 2.47
N GLN A 69 -4.46 -13.16 3.70
CA GLN A 69 -5.61 -13.42 4.56
C GLN A 69 -6.09 -12.14 5.26
N ASP A 70 -7.37 -12.13 5.66
CA ASP A 70 -8.05 -10.99 6.31
C ASP A 70 -7.43 -10.56 7.66
N ASP A 71 -6.50 -11.35 8.22
CA ASP A 71 -5.82 -11.08 9.48
C ASP A 71 -4.53 -10.27 9.34
N PHE A 72 -4.08 -9.97 8.12
CA PHE A 72 -2.91 -9.13 7.87
C PHE A 72 -3.30 -7.66 7.63
N PRO A 73 -2.45 -6.70 8.04
CA PRO A 73 -2.66 -5.31 7.66
C PRO A 73 -2.60 -5.18 6.15
N ASP A 74 -3.57 -4.48 5.57
CA ASP A 74 -3.58 -4.24 4.13
C ASP A 74 -2.56 -3.17 3.72
N LEU A 75 -1.97 -3.34 2.54
CA LEU A 75 -1.07 -2.37 1.94
C LEU A 75 -1.80 -1.70 0.77
N VAL A 76 -2.06 -0.42 0.92
CA VAL A 76 -2.78 0.39 -0.07
C VAL A 76 -1.81 1.38 -0.70
N VAL A 77 -1.73 1.36 -2.03
CA VAL A 77 -1.00 2.38 -2.79
C VAL A 77 -1.98 3.32 -3.47
N VAL A 78 -1.71 4.62 -3.43
CA VAL A 78 -2.55 5.68 -4.01
C VAL A 78 -1.73 6.42 -5.05
N ALA A 79 -2.30 6.69 -6.21
CA ALA A 79 -1.62 7.43 -7.26
C ALA A 79 -1.41 8.89 -6.83
N ALA A 80 -0.19 9.40 -7.05
CA ALA A 80 0.22 10.77 -6.77
C ALA A 80 0.00 11.71 -7.96
#